data_AF-A0A7M2SDB5-F1
#
_entry.id   AF-A0A7M2SDB5-F1
#
_cell.length_a   1.000
_cell.length_b   1.000
_cell.length_c   1.000
_cell.angle_alpha   90.00
_cell.angle_beta   90.00
_cell.angle_gamma   90.00
#
_symmetry.space_group_name_H-M   'P 1'
#
loop_
_entity.id
_entity.type
_entity.pdbx_description
1 polymer ?
#
loop_
_entity_poly.entity_id
_entity_poly.type
_entity_poly.pdbx_seq_one_letter_code
_entity_poly.pdbx_strand_id
1 'polypeptide(L)'
;MPSRVRARLRAALVTAVATSATAVALSPAESQPAKTAPVFEQQVLFRASQDPGYACFRIPAIVKTKDGTLLAFAEGRVLNCGDAADIDIVLKRSTDGGRTWGPLQVVNEGGGDTHGNPAPIVDRETGRILLAETYNTGRTDSGSCSVPCDRTPHLQYSDDDGRTWSRPRDLSGSILPPNWNSWYATGPVHGIQLTKGKHAGRLVFGVNTETWDGSRVTANHAALIVSDDGGDNWRIGATDSWPISAADGTFRQKPSEVTLTERADGTILISGREQDGTDLGHRAQTYSSDGGDSFTGPFRDLPDLYTPQVQGATLRLGDRILLSAPGDPDRRRTMMIRSSYDGGAGWDSVDRGKVVTTDWSGYSDMVDIDASTVGLMYEGGAVDARDEIRFARFNEDWLGPRRGPDPTTPDLAIGAPRATVLGGPEVTDGVLGNALQFDGDDDAVRLPYRTSLPLGTREFTVSLFFRYSATSGEQPFLWMGGIGASQPQVWLRGEPGNDRVRALITTREGFGTVRTSSVWAGGAANDGQWHHLALRRGGGRLTLFLDGRAISTTDVPGSVSRNSPFGVHIGQRMDSRAFLTGAIDDVRVWNRALGDEELSAAALRATPREKVNTRDTVLWLPMDQVG
;
A
#
# COMPACT_ATOMS: atom_id res chain seq x y z
N MET A 1 -70.92 45.50 41.21
CA MET A 1 -70.96 45.80 42.67
C MET A 1 -72.19 45.12 43.26
N PRO A 2 -72.24 44.71 44.54
CA PRO A 2 -71.27 44.95 45.64
C PRO A 2 -70.83 43.59 46.29
N SER A 3 -69.96 43.45 47.27
CA SER A 3 -69.03 44.31 48.01
C SER A 3 -68.10 43.38 48.79
N ARG A 4 -66.84 43.79 48.92
CA ARG A 4 -65.81 43.20 49.79
C ARG A 4 -66.18 43.38 51.28
N VAL A 5 -65.61 42.58 52.18
CA VAL A 5 -64.57 42.99 53.17
C VAL A 5 -64.25 41.89 54.21
N ARG A 6 -62.96 41.52 54.22
CA ARG A 6 -62.01 41.05 55.26
C ARG A 6 -62.48 40.78 56.71
N ALA A 7 -61.97 39.69 57.29
CA ALA A 7 -61.28 39.66 58.60
C ALA A 7 -60.46 38.35 58.76
N ARG A 8 -59.12 38.44 58.74
CA ARG A 8 -58.19 38.33 59.89
C ARG A 8 -57.79 36.88 60.26
N LEU A 9 -56.57 36.53 59.83
CA LEU A 9 -55.74 35.43 60.34
C LEU A 9 -55.37 35.64 61.81
N ARG A 10 -55.25 34.54 62.57
CA ARG A 10 -54.16 34.32 63.54
C ARG A 10 -53.89 32.83 63.71
N ALA A 11 -52.60 32.53 63.69
CA ALA A 11 -51.99 31.21 63.59
C ALA A 11 -51.89 30.49 64.95
N ALA A 12 -51.82 29.16 64.89
CA ALA A 12 -51.23 28.33 65.92
C ALA A 12 -50.15 27.44 65.26
N LEU A 13 -48.96 27.47 65.86
CA LEU A 13 -47.74 26.81 65.43
C LEU A 13 -47.73 25.36 65.96
N VAL A 14 -47.39 24.38 65.11
CA VAL A 14 -46.96 23.03 65.52
C VAL A 14 -45.62 22.76 64.85
N THR A 15 -44.63 22.40 65.66
CA THR A 15 -43.25 22.10 65.28
C THR A 15 -43.16 20.69 64.68
N ALA A 16 -42.65 20.57 63.46
CA ALA A 16 -42.29 19.29 62.84
C ALA A 16 -40.82 19.30 62.44
N VAL A 17 -40.12 18.22 62.80
CA VAL A 17 -38.69 17.97 62.56
C VAL A 17 -38.44 17.74 61.07
N ALA A 18 -37.46 18.44 60.51
CA ALA A 18 -37.05 18.32 59.11
C ALA A 18 -35.99 17.23 58.93
N THR A 19 -36.28 16.23 58.09
CA THR A 19 -35.30 15.31 57.51
C THR A 19 -34.98 15.76 56.09
N SER A 20 -33.75 16.18 55.86
CA SER A 20 -33.23 16.61 54.56
C SER A 20 -33.02 15.40 53.64
N ALA A 21 -33.86 15.23 52.61
CA ALA A 21 -33.62 14.29 51.53
C ALA A 21 -32.88 15.00 50.39
N THR A 22 -31.61 14.65 50.17
CA THR A 22 -30.82 15.06 49.00
C THR A 22 -31.30 14.28 47.77
N ALA A 23 -31.97 14.98 46.85
CA ALA A 23 -32.29 14.43 45.53
C ALA A 23 -31.00 14.34 44.70
N VAL A 24 -30.52 13.12 44.45
CA VAL A 24 -29.50 12.85 43.43
C VAL A 24 -30.21 12.87 42.08
N ALA A 25 -29.98 13.90 41.28
CA ALA A 25 -30.37 13.91 39.89
C ALA A 25 -29.49 12.89 39.14
N LEU A 26 -30.06 11.76 38.76
CA LEU A 26 -29.44 10.82 37.82
C LEU A 26 -29.48 11.47 36.44
N SER A 27 -28.32 11.88 35.93
CA SER A 27 -28.14 12.20 34.52
C SER A 27 -28.57 11.00 33.66
N PRO A 28 -29.14 11.19 32.45
CA PRO A 28 -29.38 10.08 31.54
C PRO A 28 -28.02 9.44 31.25
N ALA A 29 -27.88 8.16 31.57
CA ALA A 29 -26.77 7.39 31.07
C ALA A 29 -26.85 7.43 29.54
N GLU A 30 -25.90 8.10 28.89
CA GLU A 30 -25.67 7.93 27.46
C GLU A 30 -25.56 6.43 27.20
N SER A 31 -26.55 5.87 26.52
CA SER A 31 -26.46 4.52 26.00
C SER A 31 -25.23 4.47 25.12
N GLN A 32 -24.17 3.78 25.56
CA GLN A 32 -23.09 3.42 24.67
C GLN A 32 -23.71 2.78 23.41
N PRO A 33 -23.30 3.17 22.20
CA PRO A 33 -23.76 2.50 20.99
C PRO A 33 -23.55 1.00 21.19
N ALA A 34 -24.60 0.21 20.96
CA ALA A 34 -24.46 -1.24 20.98
C ALA A 34 -23.34 -1.62 20.02
N LYS A 35 -22.30 -2.31 20.53
CA LYS A 35 -21.23 -2.83 19.68
C LYS A 35 -21.87 -3.71 18.61
N THR A 36 -21.74 -3.31 17.36
CA THR A 36 -22.14 -4.13 16.22
C THR A 36 -21.30 -5.42 16.21
N ALA A 37 -21.85 -6.51 15.67
CA ALA A 37 -21.07 -7.73 15.49
C ALA A 37 -20.11 -7.56 14.30
N PRO A 38 -18.94 -8.24 14.28
CA PRO A 38 -18.08 -8.23 13.10
C PRO A 38 -18.81 -8.80 11.88
N VAL A 39 -18.77 -8.07 10.77
CA VAL A 39 -19.37 -8.47 9.49
C VAL A 39 -18.25 -8.67 8.48
N PHE A 40 -18.23 -9.83 7.84
CA PHE A 40 -17.47 -10.09 6.61
C PHE A 40 -18.25 -11.06 5.73
N GLU A 41 -18.67 -10.59 4.57
CA GLU A 41 -19.37 -11.37 3.56
C GLU A 41 -18.72 -11.12 2.21
N GLN A 42 -18.59 -12.14 1.36
CA GLN A 42 -17.98 -12.01 0.04
C GLN A 42 -18.69 -12.85 -1.00
N GLN A 43 -18.76 -12.35 -2.22
CA GLN A 43 -19.26 -13.05 -3.40
C GLN A 43 -18.43 -12.73 -4.65
N VAL A 44 -18.49 -13.62 -5.63
CA VAL A 44 -17.97 -13.35 -6.98
C VAL A 44 -18.98 -12.49 -7.71
N LEU A 45 -18.54 -11.35 -8.26
CA LEU A 45 -19.41 -10.39 -8.93
C LEU A 45 -19.29 -10.44 -10.45
N PHE A 46 -18.07 -10.52 -10.99
CA PHE A 46 -17.82 -10.68 -12.43
C PHE A 46 -16.91 -11.88 -12.66
N ARG A 47 -17.33 -12.79 -13.55
CA ARG A 47 -16.52 -13.94 -13.96
C ARG A 47 -16.94 -14.38 -15.36
N ALA A 48 -15.98 -14.63 -16.25
CA ALA A 48 -16.23 -15.03 -17.63
C ALA A 48 -17.17 -16.24 -17.77
N SER A 49 -17.07 -17.21 -16.85
CA SER A 49 -17.92 -18.39 -16.87
C SER A 49 -19.38 -18.12 -16.45
N GLN A 50 -19.68 -16.96 -15.87
CA GLN A 50 -21.02 -16.55 -15.42
C GLN A 50 -21.65 -15.51 -16.36
N ASP A 51 -20.80 -14.72 -17.03
CA ASP A 51 -21.17 -13.63 -17.91
C ASP A 51 -20.57 -13.88 -19.31
N PRO A 52 -21.26 -14.63 -20.20
CA PRO A 52 -20.71 -15.04 -21.50
C PRO A 52 -20.48 -13.84 -22.42
N GLY A 53 -19.51 -13.97 -23.33
CA GLY A 53 -19.11 -12.91 -24.28
C GLY A 53 -17.78 -12.25 -23.94
N TYR A 54 -17.25 -12.49 -22.74
CA TYR A 54 -15.99 -11.93 -22.28
C TYR A 54 -14.99 -13.01 -21.89
N ALA A 55 -13.72 -12.80 -22.22
CA ALA A 55 -12.61 -13.64 -21.78
C ALA A 55 -12.28 -13.41 -20.29
N CYS A 56 -12.43 -12.17 -19.81
CA CYS A 56 -12.31 -11.82 -18.39
C CYS A 56 -12.84 -10.41 -18.11
N PHE A 57 -12.90 -10.08 -16.82
CA PHE A 57 -13.31 -8.77 -16.32
C PHE A 57 -12.21 -8.15 -15.47
N ARG A 58 -11.95 -6.85 -15.66
CA ARG A 58 -10.85 -6.14 -15.02
C ARG A 58 -11.21 -4.73 -14.61
N ILE A 59 -10.31 -4.08 -13.87
CA ILE A 59 -10.37 -2.64 -13.55
C ILE A 59 -11.69 -2.27 -12.85
N PRO A 60 -11.94 -2.83 -11.64
CA PRO A 60 -13.14 -2.55 -10.87
C PRO A 60 -13.21 -1.07 -10.46
N ALA A 61 -14.39 -0.48 -10.59
CA ALA A 61 -14.71 0.82 -10.01
C ALA A 61 -16.14 0.79 -9.45
N ILE A 62 -16.37 1.38 -8.28
CA ILE A 62 -17.66 1.28 -7.60
C ILE A 62 -18.07 2.61 -6.94
N VAL A 63 -19.34 2.97 -7.12
CA VAL A 63 -19.95 4.14 -6.45
C VAL A 63 -21.31 3.78 -5.86
N LYS A 64 -21.71 4.56 -4.86
CA LYS A 64 -23.07 4.57 -4.32
C LYS A 64 -23.78 5.81 -4.83
N THR A 65 -24.93 5.62 -5.46
CA THR A 65 -25.76 6.72 -5.96
C THR A 65 -26.44 7.44 -4.80
N LYS A 66 -27.05 8.59 -5.10
CA LYS A 66 -27.85 9.36 -4.13
C LYS A 66 -29.01 8.53 -3.54
N ASP A 67 -29.56 7.60 -4.31
CA ASP A 67 -30.67 6.72 -3.90
C ASP A 67 -30.19 5.47 -3.14
N GLY A 68 -28.89 5.31 -2.95
CA GLY A 68 -28.30 4.18 -2.23
C GLY A 68 -28.03 2.94 -3.09
N THR A 69 -28.26 3.01 -4.39
CA THR A 69 -27.89 1.94 -5.34
C THR A 69 -26.37 1.87 -5.46
N LEU A 70 -25.80 0.67 -5.41
CA LEU A 70 -24.39 0.44 -5.77
C LEU A 70 -24.29 0.18 -7.27
N LEU A 71 -23.39 0.90 -7.93
CA LEU A 71 -23.04 0.71 -9.34
C LEU A 71 -21.60 0.18 -9.41
N ALA A 72 -21.46 -1.09 -9.81
CA ALA A 72 -20.18 -1.76 -9.95
C ALA A 72 -19.80 -1.83 -11.43
N PHE A 73 -18.77 -1.07 -11.81
CA PHE A 73 -18.23 -1.01 -13.16
C PHE A 73 -17.01 -1.92 -13.29
N ALA A 74 -16.82 -2.44 -14.49
CA ALA A 74 -15.61 -3.16 -14.88
C ALA A 74 -15.36 -2.98 -16.38
N GLU A 75 -14.13 -3.24 -16.79
CA GLU A 75 -13.80 -3.56 -18.18
C GLU A 75 -14.23 -5.01 -18.48
N GLY A 76 -15.15 -5.19 -19.42
CA GLY A 76 -15.44 -6.50 -20.03
C GLY A 76 -14.51 -6.71 -21.22
N ARG A 77 -13.52 -7.58 -21.09
CA ARG A 77 -12.52 -7.81 -22.15
C ARG A 77 -12.94 -8.98 -23.03
N VAL A 78 -13.24 -8.71 -24.30
CA VAL A 78 -13.93 -9.66 -25.20
C VAL A 78 -13.02 -10.80 -25.61
N LEU A 79 -11.86 -10.49 -26.18
CA LEU A 79 -11.00 -11.49 -26.83
C LEU A 79 -10.00 -12.16 -25.88
N ASN A 80 -9.41 -11.37 -24.99
CA ASN A 80 -8.35 -11.79 -24.09
C ASN A 80 -8.19 -10.78 -22.94
N CYS A 81 -7.33 -11.08 -21.97
CA CYS A 81 -7.09 -10.22 -20.81
C CYS A 81 -5.98 -9.16 -20.99
N GLY A 82 -5.63 -8.81 -22.23
CA GLY A 82 -4.65 -7.78 -22.60
C GLY A 82 -5.25 -6.37 -22.53
N ASP A 83 -4.39 -5.35 -22.52
CA ASP A 83 -4.78 -3.97 -22.16
C ASP A 83 -5.31 -3.11 -23.31
N ALA A 84 -5.12 -3.55 -24.55
CA ALA A 84 -5.53 -2.81 -25.74
C ALA A 84 -6.34 -3.67 -26.73
N ALA A 85 -7.15 -4.61 -26.23
CA ALA A 85 -8.03 -5.43 -27.06
C ALA A 85 -9.41 -4.77 -27.25
N ASP A 86 -10.37 -5.50 -27.81
CA ASP A 86 -11.79 -5.14 -27.76
C ASP A 86 -12.28 -5.19 -26.30
N ILE A 87 -12.54 -4.01 -25.74
CA ILE A 87 -12.87 -3.83 -24.32
C ILE A 87 -14.09 -2.93 -24.19
N ASP A 88 -15.12 -3.47 -23.56
CA ASP A 88 -16.35 -2.78 -23.19
C ASP A 88 -16.26 -2.24 -21.75
N ILE A 89 -17.05 -1.20 -21.46
CA ILE A 89 -17.39 -0.85 -20.08
C ILE A 89 -18.73 -1.47 -19.71
N VAL A 90 -18.72 -2.27 -18.66
CA VAL A 90 -19.88 -3.02 -18.17
C VAL A 90 -20.25 -2.61 -16.75
N LEU A 91 -21.50 -2.88 -16.37
CA LEU A 91 -22.10 -2.49 -15.10
C LEU A 91 -22.94 -3.64 -14.51
N LYS A 92 -22.87 -3.82 -13.20
CA LYS A 92 -23.90 -4.50 -12.40
C LYS A 92 -24.43 -3.55 -11.32
N ARG A 93 -25.73 -3.63 -11.02
CA ARG A 93 -26.42 -2.75 -10.06
C ARG A 93 -26.91 -3.54 -8.85
N SER A 94 -26.81 -2.96 -7.65
CA SER A 94 -27.38 -3.52 -6.42
C SER A 94 -28.19 -2.47 -5.68
N THR A 95 -29.40 -2.84 -5.22
CA THR A 95 -30.31 -1.95 -4.48
C THR A 95 -30.47 -2.36 -3.01
N ASP A 96 -29.70 -3.35 -2.55
CA ASP A 96 -29.78 -3.93 -1.21
C ASP A 96 -28.44 -3.92 -0.47
N GLY A 97 -27.57 -2.98 -0.82
CA GLY A 97 -26.25 -2.80 -0.21
C GLY A 97 -25.23 -3.85 -0.65
N GLY A 98 -25.36 -4.36 -1.88
CA GLY A 98 -24.42 -5.29 -2.49
C GLY A 98 -24.62 -6.74 -2.07
N ARG A 99 -25.81 -7.10 -1.56
CA ARG A 99 -26.14 -8.49 -1.20
C ARG A 99 -26.58 -9.26 -2.43
N THR A 100 -27.41 -8.65 -3.27
CA THR A 100 -27.80 -9.17 -4.58
C THR A 100 -27.48 -8.17 -5.68
N TRP A 101 -27.21 -8.69 -6.87
CA TRP A 101 -26.81 -7.91 -8.04
C TRP A 101 -27.70 -8.24 -9.23
N GLY A 102 -28.09 -7.21 -9.98
CA GLY A 102 -28.81 -7.35 -11.23
C GLY A 102 -27.96 -7.96 -12.35
N PRO A 103 -28.55 -8.21 -13.52
CA PRO A 103 -27.84 -8.74 -14.67
C PRO A 103 -26.74 -7.78 -15.14
N LEU A 104 -25.75 -8.33 -15.87
CA LEU A 104 -24.74 -7.54 -16.57
C LEU A 104 -25.41 -6.57 -17.56
N GLN A 105 -24.94 -5.33 -17.57
CA GLN A 105 -25.33 -4.29 -18.52
C GLN A 105 -24.07 -3.79 -19.24
N VAL A 106 -24.14 -3.64 -20.56
CA VAL A 106 -23.09 -2.95 -21.31
C VAL A 106 -23.41 -1.46 -21.30
N VAL A 107 -22.51 -0.66 -20.72
CA VAL A 107 -22.62 0.80 -20.68
C VAL A 107 -22.05 1.40 -21.96
N ASN A 108 -20.93 0.83 -22.42
CA ASN A 108 -20.22 1.31 -23.59
C ASN A 108 -19.56 0.14 -24.32
N GLU A 109 -19.98 -0.12 -25.56
CA GLU A 109 -19.34 -1.13 -26.41
C GLU A 109 -18.06 -0.57 -27.03
N GLY A 110 -16.96 -1.31 -26.93
CA GLY A 110 -15.68 -1.00 -27.59
C GLY A 110 -15.74 -1.23 -29.10
N GLY A 111 -16.51 -2.22 -29.56
CA GLY A 111 -16.75 -2.45 -30.98
C GLY A 111 -15.48 -2.81 -31.77
N GLY A 112 -14.51 -3.45 -31.11
CA GLY A 112 -13.18 -3.75 -31.64
C GLY A 112 -12.08 -2.82 -31.12
N ASP A 113 -12.45 -1.67 -30.54
CA ASP A 113 -11.55 -0.73 -29.87
C ASP A 113 -11.53 -0.94 -28.35
N THR A 114 -10.65 -0.23 -27.66
CA THR A 114 -10.52 -0.28 -26.20
C THR A 114 -11.26 0.89 -25.58
N HIS A 115 -12.34 0.63 -24.84
CA HIS A 115 -12.94 1.58 -23.90
C HIS A 115 -12.62 1.13 -22.47
N GLY A 116 -11.78 1.88 -21.76
CA GLY A 116 -11.20 1.42 -20.50
C GLY A 116 -11.06 2.49 -19.43
N ASN A 117 -10.53 2.05 -18.28
CA ASN A 117 -10.23 2.89 -17.12
C ASN A 117 -11.45 3.67 -16.57
N PRO A 118 -12.55 2.98 -16.20
CA PRO A 118 -13.73 3.65 -15.65
C PRO A 118 -13.39 4.42 -14.38
N ALA A 119 -13.81 5.68 -14.34
CA ALA A 119 -13.70 6.57 -13.17
C ALA A 119 -15.07 7.23 -12.89
N PRO A 120 -15.99 6.50 -12.23
CA PRO A 120 -17.31 7.00 -11.91
C PRO A 120 -17.29 8.03 -10.78
N ILE A 121 -18.21 9.00 -10.82
CA ILE A 121 -18.37 10.08 -9.83
C ILE A 121 -19.86 10.32 -9.66
N VAL A 122 -20.31 10.52 -8.43
CA VAL A 122 -21.72 10.84 -8.15
C VAL A 122 -21.81 12.30 -7.69
N ASP A 123 -22.53 13.11 -8.45
CA ASP A 123 -23.00 14.40 -7.94
C ASP A 123 -24.18 14.15 -7.00
N ARG A 124 -23.94 14.30 -5.70
CA ARG A 124 -24.91 14.04 -4.64
C ARG A 124 -25.97 15.15 -4.54
N GLU A 125 -25.73 16.31 -5.15
CA GLU A 125 -26.72 17.38 -5.19
C GLU A 125 -27.84 17.04 -6.17
N THR A 126 -27.49 16.69 -7.40
CA THR A 126 -28.47 16.38 -8.46
C THR A 126 -28.88 14.91 -8.48
N GLY A 127 -28.00 13.99 -8.08
CA GLY A 127 -28.16 12.56 -8.25
C GLY A 127 -27.56 12.01 -9.55
N ARG A 128 -27.01 12.89 -10.41
CA ARG A 128 -26.34 12.50 -11.65
C ARG A 128 -25.10 11.64 -11.36
N ILE A 129 -24.96 10.56 -12.11
CA ILE A 129 -23.75 9.74 -12.14
C ILE A 129 -22.97 10.11 -13.39
N LEU A 130 -21.69 10.45 -13.23
CA LEU A 130 -20.76 10.75 -14.31
C LEU A 130 -19.77 9.59 -14.41
N LEU A 131 -19.42 9.18 -15.62
CA LEU A 131 -18.47 8.11 -15.88
C LEU A 131 -17.40 8.65 -16.83
N ALA A 132 -16.23 8.96 -16.29
CA ALA A 132 -15.05 9.25 -17.10
C ALA A 132 -14.38 7.94 -17.53
N GLU A 133 -13.91 7.89 -18.76
CA GLU A 133 -13.31 6.71 -19.38
C GLU A 133 -12.31 7.14 -20.47
N THR A 134 -11.61 6.18 -21.06
CA THR A 134 -10.58 6.45 -22.07
C THR A 134 -10.67 5.51 -23.25
N TYR A 135 -10.45 6.03 -24.45
CA TYR A 135 -10.56 5.28 -25.70
C TYR A 135 -9.22 5.18 -26.40
N ASN A 136 -8.89 4.02 -26.96
CA ASN A 136 -7.78 3.87 -27.92
C ASN A 136 -8.09 2.76 -28.92
N THR A 137 -7.37 2.76 -30.04
CA THR A 137 -7.47 1.69 -31.04
C THR A 137 -7.20 0.32 -30.44
N GLY A 138 -8.08 -0.64 -30.72
CA GLY A 138 -7.96 -2.00 -30.24
C GLY A 138 -7.01 -2.86 -31.07
N ARG A 139 -6.70 -4.03 -30.52
CA ARG A 139 -5.79 -5.04 -31.06
C ARG A 139 -6.41 -6.42 -30.95
N THR A 140 -5.98 -7.32 -31.81
CA THR A 140 -6.41 -8.73 -31.76
C THR A 140 -5.50 -9.63 -30.92
N ASP A 141 -4.29 -9.15 -30.60
CA ASP A 141 -3.38 -9.81 -29.66
C ASP A 141 -3.58 -9.31 -28.22
N SER A 142 -2.79 -9.85 -27.28
CA SER A 142 -2.83 -9.44 -25.87
C SER A 142 -1.85 -8.32 -25.52
N GLY A 143 -1.41 -7.54 -26.51
CA GLY A 143 -0.44 -6.47 -26.34
C GLY A 143 -1.05 -5.20 -25.73
N SER A 144 -0.18 -4.30 -25.28
CA SER A 144 -0.54 -2.91 -25.01
C SER A 144 -0.66 -2.13 -26.33
N CYS A 145 -1.24 -0.93 -26.28
CA CYS A 145 -1.26 -0.03 -27.43
C CYS A 145 0.17 0.33 -27.89
N SER A 146 0.30 0.67 -29.17
CA SER A 146 1.56 1.19 -29.72
C SER A 146 1.95 2.49 -29.02
N VAL A 147 3.24 2.77 -28.87
CA VAL A 147 3.74 4.04 -28.32
C VAL A 147 4.15 4.96 -29.47
N PRO A 148 3.70 6.24 -29.52
CA PRO A 148 2.76 6.85 -28.59
C PRO A 148 1.36 6.26 -28.71
N CYS A 149 0.70 6.07 -27.56
CA CYS A 149 -0.64 5.54 -27.48
C CYS A 149 -1.63 6.69 -27.70
N ASP A 150 -2.39 6.70 -28.78
CA ASP A 150 -3.41 7.73 -29.00
C ASP A 150 -4.65 7.39 -28.15
N ARG A 151 -4.62 7.82 -26.88
CA ARG A 151 -5.64 7.50 -25.88
C ARG A 151 -6.34 8.77 -25.42
N THR A 152 -7.66 8.83 -25.61
CA THR A 152 -8.45 10.07 -25.47
C THR A 152 -9.52 9.96 -24.38
N PRO A 153 -9.72 11.00 -23.54
CA PRO A 153 -10.69 10.97 -22.46
C PRO A 153 -12.13 11.24 -22.93
N HIS A 154 -13.06 10.47 -22.41
CA HIS A 154 -14.49 10.55 -22.71
C HIS A 154 -15.34 10.57 -21.43
N LEU A 155 -16.58 11.04 -21.56
CA LEU A 155 -17.52 11.13 -20.45
C LEU A 155 -18.92 10.71 -20.87
N GLN A 156 -19.55 9.88 -20.06
CA GLN A 156 -20.98 9.60 -20.10
C GLN A 156 -21.64 10.00 -18.78
N TYR A 157 -22.97 10.13 -18.78
CA TYR A 157 -23.72 10.31 -17.55
C TYR A 157 -25.02 9.50 -17.53
N SER A 158 -25.52 9.27 -16.31
CA SER A 158 -26.83 8.70 -16.05
C SER A 158 -27.59 9.62 -15.08
N ASP A 159 -28.83 9.96 -15.45
CA ASP A 159 -29.76 10.76 -14.65
C ASP A 159 -30.90 9.91 -14.04
N ASP A 160 -30.82 8.58 -14.17
CA ASP A 160 -31.89 7.65 -13.79
C ASP A 160 -31.39 6.50 -12.89
N ASP A 161 -30.41 6.80 -12.03
CA ASP A 161 -29.81 5.88 -11.05
C ASP A 161 -29.06 4.71 -11.73
N GLY A 162 -28.34 5.02 -12.82
CA GLY A 162 -27.48 4.09 -13.55
C GLY A 162 -28.24 3.12 -14.46
N ARG A 163 -29.51 3.38 -14.81
CA ARG A 163 -30.31 2.47 -15.65
C ARG A 163 -30.06 2.71 -17.14
N THR A 164 -29.90 3.96 -17.54
CA THR A 164 -29.55 4.36 -18.91
C THR A 164 -28.40 5.36 -18.89
N TRP A 165 -27.69 5.44 -20.00
CA TRP A 165 -26.49 6.25 -20.15
C TRP A 165 -26.59 7.15 -21.38
N SER A 166 -26.07 8.37 -21.25
CA SER A 166 -25.96 9.32 -22.35
C SER A 166 -25.03 8.78 -23.44
N ARG A 167 -25.04 9.39 -24.63
CA ARG A 167 -23.93 9.18 -25.57
C ARG A 167 -22.61 9.70 -24.97
N PRO A 168 -21.47 9.09 -25.28
CA PRO A 168 -20.16 9.60 -24.88
C PRO A 168 -19.89 11.00 -25.44
N ARG A 169 -19.32 11.85 -24.59
CA ARG A 169 -18.80 13.17 -24.93
C ARG A 169 -17.27 13.15 -24.84
N ASP A 170 -16.60 13.55 -25.91
CA ASP A 170 -15.15 13.74 -25.95
C ASP A 170 -14.74 14.92 -25.04
N LEU A 171 -13.76 14.70 -24.16
CA LEU A 171 -13.21 15.71 -23.26
C LEU A 171 -11.84 16.24 -23.70
N SER A 172 -11.29 15.76 -24.81
CA SER A 172 -9.92 16.07 -25.28
C SER A 172 -9.67 17.58 -25.36
N GLY A 173 -10.65 18.34 -25.89
CA GLY A 173 -10.54 19.81 -25.99
C GLY A 173 -10.43 20.55 -24.65
N SER A 174 -10.75 19.90 -23.53
CA SER A 174 -10.74 20.50 -22.19
C SER A 174 -9.63 19.98 -21.28
N ILE A 175 -9.27 18.69 -21.41
CA ILE A 175 -8.37 18.00 -20.47
C ILE A 175 -7.25 17.17 -21.11
N LEU A 176 -7.01 17.33 -22.42
CA LEU A 176 -5.89 16.71 -23.15
C LEU A 176 -5.05 17.79 -23.86
N PRO A 177 -4.12 18.46 -23.15
CA PRO A 177 -3.25 19.47 -23.74
C PRO A 177 -2.26 18.82 -24.73
N PRO A 178 -1.73 19.57 -25.72
CA PRO A 178 -0.96 18.97 -26.82
C PRO A 178 0.33 18.22 -26.42
N ASN A 179 0.89 18.49 -25.24
CA ASN A 179 2.08 17.79 -24.74
C ASN A 179 1.74 16.50 -23.96
N TRP A 180 0.46 16.18 -23.77
CA TRP A 180 -0.04 14.91 -23.25
C TRP A 180 -0.47 14.05 -24.45
N ASN A 181 0.51 13.59 -25.21
CA ASN A 181 0.37 13.06 -26.57
C ASN A 181 0.85 11.60 -26.71
N SER A 182 0.74 10.84 -25.63
CA SER A 182 0.94 9.39 -25.59
C SER A 182 -0.12 8.82 -24.64
N TRP A 183 0.25 7.95 -23.70
CA TRP A 183 -0.63 7.37 -22.71
C TRP A 183 -1.48 8.42 -21.97
N TYR A 184 -2.78 8.13 -21.78
CA TYR A 184 -3.71 8.86 -20.93
C TYR A 184 -4.64 7.88 -20.21
N ALA A 185 -4.77 7.96 -18.89
CA ALA A 185 -5.64 7.10 -18.10
C ALA A 185 -6.44 7.92 -17.08
N THR A 186 -7.74 7.62 -16.96
CA THR A 186 -8.65 8.12 -15.93
C THR A 186 -8.69 7.16 -14.75
N GLY A 187 -8.53 7.66 -13.52
CA GLY A 187 -8.36 6.80 -12.34
C GLY A 187 -7.28 5.72 -12.62
N PRO A 188 -7.63 4.41 -12.65
CA PRO A 188 -8.96 3.86 -12.42
C PRO A 188 -9.27 3.77 -10.92
N VAL A 189 -10.55 3.94 -10.60
CA VAL A 189 -11.26 4.04 -9.30
C VAL A 189 -12.32 5.13 -9.42
N HIS A 190 -13.27 5.19 -8.48
CA HIS A 190 -14.14 6.34 -8.36
C HIS A 190 -13.39 7.66 -8.11
N GLY A 191 -13.97 8.76 -8.62
CA GLY A 191 -13.67 10.11 -8.15
C GLY A 191 -14.57 10.52 -6.99
N ILE A 192 -14.39 11.73 -6.46
CA ILE A 192 -15.09 12.22 -5.28
C ILE A 192 -15.83 13.52 -5.55
N GLN A 193 -16.89 13.77 -4.77
CA GLN A 193 -17.46 15.10 -4.60
C GLN A 193 -17.03 15.63 -3.24
N LEU A 194 -16.45 16.84 -3.21
CA LEU A 194 -15.99 17.47 -1.98
C LEU A 194 -17.17 17.88 -1.11
N THR A 195 -17.06 17.67 0.20
CA THR A 195 -18.12 17.96 1.17
C THR A 195 -17.77 19.11 2.10
N LYS A 196 -16.51 19.57 2.11
CA LYS A 196 -16.00 20.57 3.06
C LYS A 196 -15.44 21.80 2.37
N GLY A 197 -15.44 22.89 3.15
CA GLY A 197 -14.76 24.14 2.77
C GLY A 197 -15.42 24.87 1.60
N LYS A 198 -14.67 25.80 1.01
CA LYS A 198 -15.15 26.69 -0.06
C LYS A 198 -15.45 25.99 -1.39
N HIS A 199 -15.03 24.74 -1.55
CA HIS A 199 -15.21 23.92 -2.75
C HIS A 199 -16.18 22.76 -2.53
N ALA A 200 -16.98 22.77 -1.46
CA ALA A 200 -18.04 21.78 -1.30
C ALA A 200 -18.95 21.77 -2.55
N GLY A 201 -19.29 20.58 -3.05
CA GLY A 201 -20.01 20.37 -4.31
C GLY A 201 -19.11 20.11 -5.52
N ARG A 202 -17.85 20.54 -5.50
CA ARG A 202 -16.87 20.29 -6.58
C ARG A 202 -16.65 18.79 -6.79
N LEU A 203 -16.66 18.38 -8.05
CA LEU A 203 -16.31 17.03 -8.49
C LEU A 203 -14.83 16.94 -8.84
N VAL A 204 -14.17 15.85 -8.45
CA VAL A 204 -12.75 15.63 -8.66
C VAL A 204 -12.49 14.17 -9.04
N PHE A 205 -11.72 13.94 -10.10
CA PHE A 205 -11.13 12.62 -10.39
C PHE A 205 -9.67 12.78 -10.81
N GLY A 206 -8.91 11.68 -10.75
CA GLY A 206 -7.49 11.70 -11.09
C GLY A 206 -7.21 11.16 -12.49
N VAL A 207 -6.10 11.62 -13.08
CA VAL A 207 -5.59 11.12 -14.35
C VAL A 207 -4.07 10.93 -14.28
N ASN A 208 -3.53 10.07 -15.15
CA ASN A 208 -2.11 10.04 -15.45
C ASN A 208 -1.84 9.97 -16.95
N THR A 209 -0.74 10.58 -17.38
CA THR A 209 -0.47 10.81 -18.80
C THR A 209 1.03 10.97 -19.11
N GLU A 210 1.43 10.80 -20.36
CA GLU A 210 2.83 10.87 -20.80
C GLU A 210 3.06 11.89 -21.92
N THR A 211 4.29 12.45 -21.98
CA THR A 211 4.77 13.25 -23.11
C THR A 211 5.67 12.44 -24.02
N TRP A 212 5.44 12.53 -25.33
CA TRP A 212 6.23 11.95 -26.40
C TRP A 212 6.87 13.03 -27.29
N ASP A 213 8.18 12.92 -27.55
CA ASP A 213 8.95 13.92 -28.31
C ASP A 213 9.08 13.63 -29.82
N GLY A 214 8.46 12.55 -30.31
CA GLY A 214 8.64 12.03 -31.67
C GLY A 214 9.47 10.75 -31.72
N SER A 215 10.25 10.44 -30.68
CA SER A 215 11.15 9.29 -30.63
C SER A 215 11.03 8.44 -29.37
N ARG A 216 10.68 9.05 -28.23
CA ARG A 216 10.53 8.37 -26.94
C ARG A 216 9.58 9.13 -26.02
N VAL A 217 9.11 8.44 -24.98
CA VAL A 217 8.50 9.09 -23.82
C VAL A 217 9.56 9.94 -23.11
N THR A 218 9.19 11.13 -22.66
CA THR A 218 10.09 12.09 -22.01
C THR A 218 9.61 12.56 -20.65
N ALA A 219 8.33 12.44 -20.34
CA ALA A 219 7.77 12.79 -19.04
C ALA A 219 6.53 11.96 -18.72
N ASN A 220 6.28 11.76 -17.42
CA ASN A 220 5.03 11.26 -16.87
C ASN A 220 4.37 12.36 -16.03
N HIS A 221 3.05 12.42 -16.06
CA HIS A 221 2.26 13.38 -15.32
C HIS A 221 1.17 12.65 -14.54
N ALA A 222 0.99 13.03 -13.29
CA ALA A 222 -0.22 12.73 -12.52
C ALA A 222 -0.97 14.04 -12.30
N ALA A 223 -2.29 14.04 -12.50
CA ALA A 223 -3.09 15.26 -12.38
C ALA A 223 -4.47 14.99 -11.78
N LEU A 224 -5.11 16.06 -11.32
CA LEU A 224 -6.52 16.09 -10.95
C LEU A 224 -7.32 16.84 -12.00
N ILE A 225 -8.52 16.35 -12.27
CA ILE A 225 -9.50 16.96 -13.16
C ILE A 225 -10.70 17.37 -12.30
N VAL A 226 -11.14 18.63 -12.44
CA VAL A 226 -12.15 19.22 -11.56
C VAL A 226 -13.32 19.82 -12.34
N SER A 227 -14.51 19.77 -11.75
CA SER A 227 -15.72 20.43 -12.22
C SER A 227 -16.46 21.09 -11.07
N ASP A 228 -16.92 22.33 -11.29
CA ASP A 228 -17.65 23.16 -10.33
C ASP A 228 -19.14 23.31 -10.70
N ASP A 229 -19.60 22.62 -11.75
CA ASP A 229 -20.93 22.81 -12.37
C ASP A 229 -21.65 21.48 -12.67
N GLY A 230 -21.48 20.49 -11.79
CA GLY A 230 -22.18 19.19 -11.91
C GLY A 230 -21.68 18.31 -13.06
N GLY A 231 -20.46 18.55 -13.55
CA GLY A 231 -19.83 17.77 -14.62
C GLY A 231 -20.07 18.31 -16.04
N ASP A 232 -20.68 19.49 -16.17
CA ASP A 232 -20.94 20.11 -17.47
C ASP A 232 -19.63 20.61 -18.10
N ASN A 233 -18.75 21.25 -17.33
CA ASN A 233 -17.42 21.68 -17.76
C ASN A 233 -16.33 21.11 -16.85
N TRP A 234 -15.19 20.77 -17.46
CA TRP A 234 -14.05 20.19 -16.77
C TRP A 234 -12.77 20.96 -17.10
N ARG A 235 -11.85 20.99 -16.14
CA ARG A 235 -10.52 21.55 -16.35
C ARG A 235 -9.47 20.75 -15.60
N ILE A 236 -8.23 20.87 -16.06
CA ILE A 236 -7.06 20.37 -15.34
C ILE A 236 -6.84 21.25 -14.11
N GLY A 237 -6.70 20.61 -12.96
CA GLY A 237 -6.31 21.22 -11.69
C GLY A 237 -4.84 20.93 -11.39
N ALA A 238 -4.58 20.36 -10.22
CA ALA A 238 -3.26 19.99 -9.77
C ALA A 238 -2.55 19.07 -10.77
N THR A 239 -1.25 19.29 -11.01
CA THR A 239 -0.40 18.46 -11.87
C THR A 239 0.97 18.28 -11.23
N ASP A 240 1.47 17.05 -11.22
CA ASP A 240 2.84 16.70 -10.87
C ASP A 240 3.51 16.06 -12.09
N SER A 241 4.70 16.54 -12.46
CA SER A 241 5.35 16.20 -13.73
C SER A 241 6.79 15.73 -13.50
N TRP A 242 7.08 14.52 -13.97
CA TRP A 242 8.35 13.84 -13.78
C TRP A 242 9.03 13.57 -15.12
N PRO A 243 10.03 14.38 -15.51
CA PRO A 243 10.79 14.14 -16.72
C PRO A 243 11.73 12.92 -16.55
N ILE A 244 12.01 12.25 -17.66
CA ILE A 244 13.06 11.24 -17.72
C ILE A 244 14.42 11.93 -17.55
N SER A 245 15.23 11.39 -16.63
CA SER A 245 16.61 11.80 -16.42
C SER A 245 17.44 11.66 -17.69
N ALA A 246 18.05 12.75 -18.13
CA ALA A 246 19.01 12.73 -19.24
C ALA A 246 20.29 11.94 -18.90
N ALA A 247 20.60 11.76 -17.62
CA ALA A 247 21.82 11.10 -17.17
C ALA A 247 21.77 9.57 -17.34
N ASP A 248 20.60 8.96 -17.13
CA ASP A 248 20.48 7.50 -17.12
C ASP A 248 19.19 6.95 -17.77
N GLY A 249 18.37 7.81 -18.37
CA GLY A 249 17.16 7.40 -19.09
C GLY A 249 16.04 6.88 -18.20
N THR A 250 16.06 7.17 -16.89
CA THR A 250 15.07 6.67 -15.92
C THR A 250 14.12 7.75 -15.42
N PHE A 251 12.94 7.34 -14.97
CA PHE A 251 12.07 8.20 -14.15
C PHE A 251 12.57 8.22 -12.71
N ARG A 252 12.57 9.40 -12.08
CA ARG A 252 12.75 9.45 -10.62
C ARG A 252 11.52 8.86 -9.91
N GLN A 253 10.35 9.34 -10.29
CA GLN A 253 9.05 8.81 -9.90
C GLN A 253 8.15 8.80 -11.13
N LYS A 254 7.15 7.92 -11.12
CA LYS A 254 6.12 7.84 -12.15
C LYS A 254 4.78 7.50 -11.47
N PRO A 255 4.19 8.45 -10.73
CA PRO A 255 2.89 8.24 -10.13
C PRO A 255 1.83 8.03 -11.22
N SER A 256 1.00 7.01 -11.04
CA SER A 256 -0.08 6.64 -11.93
C SER A 256 -1.25 6.04 -11.15
N GLU A 257 -2.39 5.84 -11.82
CA GLU A 257 -3.51 5.06 -11.26
C GLU A 257 -3.95 5.56 -9.87
N VAL A 258 -4.22 6.87 -9.79
CA VAL A 258 -4.42 7.59 -8.52
C VAL A 258 -5.83 7.44 -7.96
N THR A 259 -5.92 7.28 -6.64
CA THR A 259 -7.16 7.29 -5.84
C THR A 259 -7.20 8.51 -4.93
N LEU A 260 -8.42 8.95 -4.57
CA LEU A 260 -8.68 10.19 -3.86
C LEU A 260 -9.49 9.93 -2.58
N THR A 261 -9.23 10.67 -1.52
CA THR A 261 -10.09 10.68 -0.33
C THR A 261 -10.08 12.06 0.33
N GLU A 262 -11.27 12.62 0.56
CA GLU A 262 -11.40 13.84 1.35
C GLU A 262 -11.20 13.53 2.84
N ARG A 263 -10.19 14.18 3.44
CA ARG A 263 -9.84 14.06 4.85
C ARG A 263 -10.85 14.80 5.75
N ALA A 264 -10.77 14.53 7.04
CA ALA A 264 -11.64 15.17 8.04
C ALA A 264 -11.52 16.71 8.06
N ASP A 265 -10.36 17.23 7.70
CA ASP A 265 -10.05 18.67 7.60
C ASP A 265 -10.43 19.29 6.23
N GLY A 266 -10.92 18.50 5.27
CA GLY A 266 -11.27 18.97 3.92
C GLY A 266 -10.10 18.99 2.93
N THR A 267 -8.90 18.61 3.34
CA THR A 267 -7.80 18.36 2.40
C THR A 267 -8.04 17.05 1.65
N ILE A 268 -7.63 16.99 0.39
CA ILE A 268 -7.70 15.78 -0.42
C ILE A 268 -6.39 15.02 -0.23
N LEU A 269 -6.46 13.75 0.18
CA LEU A 269 -5.36 12.79 0.03
C LEU A 269 -5.40 12.22 -1.39
N ILE A 270 -4.25 12.20 -2.05
CA ILE A 270 -4.06 11.57 -3.35
C ILE A 270 -3.03 10.47 -3.18
N SER A 271 -3.38 9.22 -3.52
CA SER A 271 -2.45 8.10 -3.51
C SER A 271 -2.38 7.44 -4.87
N GLY A 272 -1.17 7.30 -5.41
CA GLY A 272 -0.92 6.65 -6.69
C GLY A 272 -0.12 5.37 -6.53
N ARG A 273 -0.25 4.50 -7.55
CA ARG A 273 0.77 3.51 -7.87
C ARG A 273 2.05 4.26 -8.24
N GLU A 274 3.18 3.82 -7.72
CA GLU A 274 4.49 4.22 -8.22
C GLU A 274 4.99 3.12 -9.15
N GLN A 275 5.19 3.45 -10.43
CA GLN A 275 5.50 2.50 -11.49
C GLN A 275 6.87 2.77 -12.10
N ASP A 276 7.81 1.85 -11.97
CA ASP A 276 9.11 1.95 -12.68
C ASP A 276 9.97 3.19 -12.30
N GLY A 277 9.55 4.02 -11.33
CA GLY A 277 10.35 5.09 -10.75
C GLY A 277 11.50 4.55 -9.90
N THR A 278 12.53 5.36 -9.72
CA THR A 278 13.79 4.93 -9.13
C THR A 278 13.91 5.23 -7.65
N ASP A 279 13.08 6.13 -7.14
CA ASP A 279 12.77 6.24 -5.70
C ASP A 279 12.19 4.90 -5.17
N LEU A 280 12.14 4.73 -3.85
CA LEU A 280 11.84 3.44 -3.23
C LEU A 280 10.34 3.29 -2.95
N GLY A 281 9.80 2.09 -3.11
CA GLY A 281 8.38 1.80 -2.91
C GLY A 281 7.60 1.69 -4.22
N HIS A 282 6.39 1.17 -4.09
CA HIS A 282 5.46 0.98 -5.21
C HIS A 282 4.19 1.83 -5.06
N ARG A 283 4.16 2.73 -4.08
CA ARG A 283 3.14 3.76 -3.93
C ARG A 283 3.76 5.09 -3.54
N ALA A 284 3.12 6.15 -4.00
CA ALA A 284 3.45 7.50 -3.62
C ALA A 284 2.18 8.29 -3.29
N GLN A 285 2.30 9.36 -2.52
CA GLN A 285 1.19 10.18 -2.06
C GLN A 285 1.50 11.66 -2.06
N THR A 286 0.47 12.48 -2.24
CA THR A 286 0.49 13.92 -2.02
C THR A 286 -0.87 14.39 -1.49
N TYR A 287 -0.99 15.68 -1.20
CA TYR A 287 -2.22 16.29 -0.73
C TYR A 287 -2.60 17.50 -1.57
N SER A 288 -3.88 17.86 -1.59
CA SER A 288 -4.37 19.15 -2.07
C SER A 288 -5.20 19.83 -0.98
N SER A 289 -4.91 21.09 -0.68
CA SER A 289 -5.62 21.89 0.33
C SER A 289 -6.55 22.95 -0.27
N ASP A 290 -6.63 23.03 -1.59
CA ASP A 290 -7.37 24.03 -2.36
C ASP A 290 -8.40 23.41 -3.30
N GLY A 291 -8.98 22.27 -2.89
CA GLY A 291 -10.04 21.61 -3.65
C GLY A 291 -9.58 21.02 -4.97
N GLY A 292 -8.32 20.60 -5.08
CA GLY A 292 -7.76 19.94 -6.26
C GLY A 292 -7.12 20.88 -7.28
N ASP A 293 -6.98 22.18 -6.98
CA ASP A 293 -6.38 23.16 -7.89
C ASP A 293 -4.85 23.07 -7.92
N SER A 294 -4.22 22.70 -6.81
CA SER A 294 -2.79 22.42 -6.73
C SER A 294 -2.46 21.28 -5.76
N PHE A 295 -1.30 20.65 -5.97
CA PHE A 295 -0.71 19.77 -4.97
C PHE A 295 0.12 20.60 -3.99
N THR A 296 0.02 20.25 -2.71
CA THR A 296 0.81 20.85 -1.62
C THR A 296 2.32 20.57 -1.76
N GLY A 297 2.67 19.55 -2.55
CA GLY A 297 4.03 19.21 -2.94
C GLY A 297 4.03 18.09 -3.99
N PRO A 298 5.19 17.73 -4.55
CA PRO A 298 5.31 16.57 -5.42
C PRO A 298 4.89 15.29 -4.67
N PHE A 299 4.59 14.23 -5.42
CA PHE A 299 4.38 12.92 -4.82
C PHE A 299 5.59 12.49 -3.99
N ARG A 300 5.31 11.91 -2.83
CA ARG A 300 6.29 11.33 -1.91
C ARG A 300 6.09 9.83 -1.87
N ASP A 301 7.16 9.10 -2.09
CA ASP A 301 7.21 7.66 -2.04
C ASP A 301 7.01 7.10 -0.62
N LEU A 302 6.47 5.88 -0.54
CA LEU A 302 6.24 5.13 0.70
C LEU A 302 7.05 3.83 0.70
N PRO A 303 8.35 3.87 1.05
CA PRO A 303 9.25 2.73 0.90
C PRO A 303 8.87 1.52 1.76
N ASP A 304 8.35 1.74 2.96
CA ASP A 304 7.97 0.70 3.92
C ASP A 304 6.51 0.26 3.82
N LEU A 305 5.74 0.80 2.86
CA LEU A 305 4.42 0.30 2.52
C LEU A 305 4.55 -0.85 1.50
N TYR A 306 4.45 -2.09 1.98
CA TYR A 306 4.62 -3.26 1.12
C TYR A 306 3.38 -3.52 0.28
N THR A 307 3.59 -3.47 -1.02
CA THR A 307 2.62 -3.63 -2.09
C THR A 307 3.39 -3.96 -3.37
N PRO A 308 2.83 -4.74 -4.30
CA PRO A 308 3.39 -4.84 -5.64
C PRO A 308 3.07 -3.56 -6.41
N GLN A 309 3.61 -3.40 -7.62
CA GLN A 309 3.21 -2.31 -8.52
C GLN A 309 1.79 -2.55 -9.05
N VAL A 310 0.81 -1.94 -8.39
CA VAL A 310 -0.61 -2.10 -8.68
C VAL A 310 -1.40 -0.89 -8.20
N GLN A 311 -2.49 -0.58 -8.89
CA GLN A 311 -3.51 0.33 -8.40
C GLN A 311 -4.07 -0.16 -7.04
N GLY A 312 -4.53 0.78 -6.23
CA GLY A 312 -5.27 0.48 -5.00
C GLY A 312 -6.11 1.68 -4.61
N ALA A 313 -7.14 1.48 -3.77
CA ALA A 313 -8.12 2.49 -3.45
C ALA A 313 -8.05 2.96 -2.00
N THR A 314 -8.44 4.21 -1.77
CA THR A 314 -8.57 4.79 -0.43
C THR A 314 -10.01 5.16 -0.14
N LEU A 315 -10.44 4.97 1.11
CA LEU A 315 -11.78 5.36 1.58
C LEU A 315 -11.69 5.80 3.03
N ARG A 316 -12.40 6.86 3.41
CA ARG A 316 -12.53 7.26 4.81
C ARG A 316 -13.61 6.45 5.52
N LEU A 317 -13.30 5.88 6.69
CA LEU A 317 -14.23 5.23 7.60
C LEU A 317 -14.06 5.80 9.01
N GLY A 318 -15.03 6.63 9.44
CA GLY A 318 -14.95 7.34 10.72
C GLY A 318 -13.68 8.20 10.84
N ASP A 319 -12.84 7.85 11.81
CA ASP A 319 -11.59 8.55 12.15
C ASP A 319 -10.35 7.99 11.45
N ARG A 320 -10.49 6.89 10.67
CA ARG A 320 -9.37 6.30 9.91
C ARG A 320 -9.60 6.39 8.41
N ILE A 321 -8.50 6.37 7.66
CA ILE A 321 -8.52 6.17 6.22
C ILE A 321 -8.09 4.73 5.95
N LEU A 322 -8.83 4.05 5.08
CA LEU A 322 -8.56 2.70 4.63
C LEU A 322 -7.79 2.77 3.31
N LEU A 323 -6.88 1.82 3.10
CA LEU A 323 -6.26 1.51 1.82
C LEU A 323 -6.54 0.04 1.50
N SER A 324 -7.11 -0.23 0.33
CA SER A 324 -7.19 -1.57 -0.25
C SER A 324 -6.07 -1.76 -1.27
N ALA A 325 -5.20 -2.73 -1.01
CA ALA A 325 -4.14 -3.14 -1.93
C ALA A 325 -3.64 -4.55 -1.57
N PRO A 326 -3.10 -5.29 -2.54
CA PRO A 326 -2.32 -6.50 -2.26
C PRO A 326 -1.10 -6.19 -1.36
N GLY A 327 -0.90 -6.99 -0.30
CA GLY A 327 0.16 -6.78 0.69
C GLY A 327 1.49 -7.50 0.40
N ASP A 328 1.53 -8.36 -0.62
CA ASP A 328 2.77 -9.04 -1.01
C ASP A 328 3.68 -8.08 -1.81
N PRO A 329 4.94 -7.84 -1.38
CA PRO A 329 5.80 -6.84 -2.00
C PRO A 329 6.33 -7.19 -3.40
N ASP A 330 6.19 -8.44 -3.87
CA ASP A 330 6.62 -8.89 -5.21
C ASP A 330 5.44 -9.19 -6.14
N ARG A 331 4.40 -9.82 -5.61
CA ARG A 331 3.32 -10.41 -6.42
C ARG A 331 1.98 -9.76 -6.12
N ARG A 332 1.16 -9.63 -7.14
CA ARG A 332 -0.26 -9.23 -7.05
C ARG A 332 -1.08 -10.34 -6.37
N ARG A 333 -0.95 -10.45 -5.04
CA ARG A 333 -1.66 -11.40 -4.18
C ARG A 333 -1.78 -10.89 -2.76
N THR A 334 -2.65 -11.52 -2.00
CA THR A 334 -2.95 -11.15 -0.61
C THR A 334 -3.65 -9.80 -0.52
N MET A 335 -4.90 -9.68 -1.03
CA MET A 335 -5.68 -8.44 -0.84
C MET A 335 -5.83 -8.14 0.65
N MET A 336 -5.49 -6.90 1.05
CA MET A 336 -5.58 -6.45 2.44
C MET A 336 -6.28 -5.09 2.55
N ILE A 337 -6.80 -4.83 3.74
CA ILE A 337 -7.17 -3.48 4.19
C ILE A 337 -6.14 -2.97 5.19
N ARG A 338 -5.61 -1.77 4.93
CA ARG A 338 -4.63 -1.05 5.76
C ARG A 338 -5.27 0.18 6.35
N SER A 339 -5.09 0.45 7.64
CA SER A 339 -5.59 1.68 8.24
C SER A 339 -4.49 2.74 8.32
N SER A 340 -4.90 4.00 8.17
CA SER A 340 -4.14 5.18 8.57
C SER A 340 -4.97 5.95 9.60
N TYR A 341 -4.33 6.38 10.68
CA TYR A 341 -4.95 7.17 11.76
C TYR A 341 -4.40 8.60 11.83
N ASP A 342 -3.57 8.99 10.86
CA ASP A 342 -2.89 10.29 10.78
C ASP A 342 -3.18 10.98 9.43
N GLY A 343 -4.32 10.66 8.82
CA GLY A 343 -4.79 11.30 7.59
C GLY A 343 -4.04 10.86 6.32
N GLY A 344 -3.44 9.67 6.33
CA GLY A 344 -2.68 9.10 5.22
C GLY A 344 -1.17 9.28 5.33
N ALA A 345 -0.65 9.90 6.41
CA ALA A 345 0.79 10.11 6.55
C ALA A 345 1.57 8.81 6.79
N GLY A 346 0.97 7.87 7.52
CA GLY A 346 1.46 6.52 7.73
C GLY A 346 0.34 5.49 7.63
N TRP A 347 0.72 4.24 7.34
CA TRP A 347 -0.20 3.12 7.16
C TRP A 347 0.20 1.96 8.05
N ASP A 348 -0.77 1.16 8.49
CA ASP A 348 -0.50 -0.14 9.11
C ASP A 348 0.52 -0.94 8.27
N SER A 349 1.38 -1.72 8.94
CA SER A 349 2.36 -2.67 8.37
C SER A 349 1.74 -4.07 8.17
N VAL A 350 2.35 -4.95 7.34
CA VAL A 350 1.69 -6.20 6.84
C VAL A 350 1.13 -7.08 7.96
N ASP A 351 1.75 -7.05 9.13
CA ASP A 351 1.36 -7.71 10.37
C ASP A 351 0.21 -7.03 11.16
N ARG A 352 -0.17 -5.80 10.81
CA ARG A 352 -1.25 -5.02 11.45
C ARG A 352 -2.54 -4.97 10.64
N GLY A 353 -2.44 -4.92 9.31
CA GLY A 353 -3.62 -4.83 8.44
C GLY A 353 -4.43 -6.13 8.39
N LYS A 354 -5.67 -6.03 7.90
CA LYS A 354 -6.55 -7.19 7.75
C LYS A 354 -6.41 -7.85 6.40
N VAL A 355 -6.17 -9.15 6.39
CA VAL A 355 -6.17 -9.98 5.18
C VAL A 355 -7.62 -10.23 4.76
N VAL A 356 -7.95 -9.89 3.52
CA VAL A 356 -9.24 -10.21 2.88
C VAL A 356 -9.17 -11.60 2.26
N THR A 357 -8.08 -11.88 1.54
CA THR A 357 -7.76 -13.19 0.96
C THR A 357 -6.26 -13.31 0.75
N THR A 358 -5.73 -14.53 0.66
CA THR A 358 -4.34 -14.84 0.27
C THR A 358 -4.17 -15.19 -1.20
N ASP A 359 -5.28 -15.21 -1.96
CA ASP A 359 -5.32 -15.48 -3.39
C ASP A 359 -4.52 -14.44 -4.20
N TRP A 360 -4.32 -14.70 -5.50
CA TRP A 360 -3.94 -13.63 -6.42
C TRP A 360 -4.96 -12.51 -6.34
N SER A 361 -4.50 -11.28 -6.39
CA SER A 361 -5.31 -10.09 -6.18
C SER A 361 -4.69 -8.88 -6.86
N GLY A 362 -5.51 -8.12 -7.57
CA GLY A 362 -5.07 -7.01 -8.40
C GLY A 362 -5.68 -5.70 -7.97
N TYR A 363 -6.33 -5.04 -8.93
CA TYR A 363 -6.99 -3.75 -8.76
C TYR A 363 -8.13 -3.85 -7.75
N SER A 364 -8.44 -2.75 -7.09
CA SER A 364 -9.54 -2.66 -6.14
C SER A 364 -10.16 -1.28 -6.08
N ASP A 365 -11.40 -1.23 -5.65
CA ASP A 365 -12.11 -0.01 -5.30
C ASP A 365 -13.03 -0.23 -4.08
N MET A 366 -13.32 0.83 -3.34
CA MET A 366 -14.12 0.78 -2.11
C MET A 366 -15.25 1.81 -2.13
N VAL A 367 -16.36 1.48 -1.46
CA VAL A 367 -17.52 2.37 -1.31
C VAL A 367 -18.10 2.27 0.09
N ASP A 368 -18.57 3.39 0.64
CA ASP A 368 -19.41 3.36 1.83
C ASP A 368 -20.79 2.79 1.46
N ILE A 369 -21.19 1.64 2.01
CA ILE A 369 -22.55 1.12 1.84
C ILE A 369 -23.49 1.90 2.77
N ASP A 370 -23.12 1.98 4.03
CA ASP A 370 -23.78 2.76 5.08
C ASP A 370 -22.73 3.34 6.04
N ALA A 371 -23.16 3.95 7.15
CA ALA A 371 -22.28 4.60 8.12
C ALA A 371 -21.24 3.67 8.78
N SER A 372 -21.46 2.35 8.74
CA SER A 372 -20.65 1.34 9.42
C SER A 372 -20.12 0.23 8.51
N THR A 373 -20.68 0.09 7.31
CA THR A 373 -20.36 -0.99 6.38
C THR A 373 -19.67 -0.44 5.12
N VAL A 374 -18.54 -1.02 4.77
CA VAL A 374 -17.76 -0.74 3.57
C VAL A 374 -17.95 -1.90 2.58
N GLY A 375 -18.14 -1.55 1.31
CA GLY A 375 -18.02 -2.47 0.18
C GLY A 375 -16.61 -2.39 -0.41
N LEU A 376 -15.99 -3.54 -0.66
CA LEU A 376 -14.72 -3.68 -1.38
C LEU A 376 -14.97 -4.49 -2.64
N MET A 377 -14.70 -3.89 -3.78
CA MET A 377 -14.70 -4.56 -5.08
C MET A 377 -13.25 -4.76 -5.51
N TYR A 378 -12.85 -5.98 -5.85
CA TYR A 378 -11.45 -6.24 -6.19
C TYR A 378 -11.26 -7.43 -7.12
N GLU A 379 -10.23 -7.37 -7.94
CA GLU A 379 -9.74 -8.48 -8.74
C GLU A 379 -9.13 -9.56 -7.86
N GLY A 380 -9.46 -10.83 -8.08
CA GLY A 380 -8.77 -11.92 -7.43
C GLY A 380 -9.00 -13.28 -8.07
N GLY A 381 -8.26 -14.29 -7.61
CA GLY A 381 -8.37 -15.64 -8.15
C GLY A 381 -7.34 -16.60 -7.60
N ALA A 382 -7.64 -17.90 -7.68
CA ALA A 382 -6.74 -18.93 -7.19
C ALA A 382 -5.48 -19.08 -8.07
N VAL A 383 -5.60 -18.78 -9.37
CA VAL A 383 -4.52 -19.00 -10.36
C VAL A 383 -3.99 -17.67 -10.90
N ASP A 384 -4.87 -16.71 -11.18
CA ASP A 384 -4.52 -15.39 -11.69
C ASP A 384 -5.41 -14.33 -11.03
N ALA A 385 -4.90 -13.11 -10.84
CA ALA A 385 -5.72 -12.02 -10.29
C ALA A 385 -6.92 -11.68 -11.20
N ARG A 386 -6.84 -12.05 -12.48
CA ARG A 386 -7.84 -11.76 -13.52
C ARG A 386 -8.90 -12.84 -13.68
N ASP A 387 -8.87 -13.88 -12.85
CA ASP A 387 -9.86 -14.97 -12.90
C ASP A 387 -11.28 -14.43 -12.66
N GLU A 388 -11.41 -13.44 -11.77
CA GLU A 388 -12.69 -12.85 -11.38
C GLU A 388 -12.54 -11.50 -10.67
N ILE A 389 -13.66 -10.77 -10.57
CA ILE A 389 -13.82 -9.65 -9.65
C ILE A 389 -14.79 -10.07 -8.55
N ARG A 390 -14.38 -9.87 -7.30
CA ARG A 390 -15.14 -10.18 -6.09
C ARG A 390 -15.69 -8.90 -5.46
N PHE A 391 -16.79 -9.04 -4.74
CA PHE A 391 -17.35 -8.00 -3.88
C PHE A 391 -17.45 -8.50 -2.45
N ALA A 392 -16.82 -7.78 -1.52
CA ALA A 392 -16.86 -8.05 -0.10
C ALA A 392 -17.53 -6.91 0.67
N ARG A 393 -18.21 -7.24 1.77
CA ARG A 393 -18.83 -6.30 2.71
C ARG A 393 -18.18 -6.50 4.07
N PHE A 394 -17.68 -5.44 4.69
CA PHE A 394 -17.13 -5.52 6.05
C PHE A 394 -17.40 -4.26 6.87
N ASN A 395 -17.25 -4.36 8.20
CA ASN A 395 -17.42 -3.23 9.12
C ASN A 395 -16.20 -3.00 10.01
N GLU A 396 -16.25 -1.94 10.83
CA GLU A 396 -15.16 -1.57 11.74
C GLU A 396 -14.85 -2.67 12.77
N ASP A 397 -15.85 -3.41 13.25
CA ASP A 397 -15.64 -4.51 14.19
C ASP A 397 -14.84 -5.67 13.58
N TRP A 398 -14.99 -5.94 12.28
CA TRP A 398 -14.14 -6.90 11.55
C TRP A 398 -12.71 -6.38 11.36
N LEU A 399 -12.55 -5.08 11.10
CA LEU A 399 -11.23 -4.44 11.03
C LEU A 399 -10.49 -4.50 12.37
N GLY A 400 -11.24 -4.51 13.47
CA GLY A 400 -10.69 -4.53 14.81
C GLY A 400 -10.15 -3.18 15.27
N PRO A 401 -9.78 -3.10 16.56
CA PRO A 401 -9.31 -1.86 17.16
C PRO A 401 -7.91 -1.48 16.65
N ARG A 402 -7.58 -0.19 16.77
CA ARG A 402 -6.21 0.29 16.60
C ARG A 402 -5.28 -0.43 17.58
N ARG A 403 -4.27 -1.13 17.07
CA ARG A 403 -3.20 -1.74 17.90
C ARG A 403 -2.32 -0.63 18.50
N GLY A 404 -1.91 -0.80 19.76
CA GLY A 404 -0.90 0.03 20.40
C GLY A 404 0.48 -0.04 19.73
N PRO A 405 1.48 0.67 20.27
CA PRO A 405 2.86 0.50 19.84
C PRO A 405 3.32 -0.94 20.11
N ASP A 406 4.21 -1.45 19.25
CA ASP A 406 4.82 -2.77 19.45
C ASP A 406 6.00 -2.68 20.42
N PRO A 407 6.40 -3.81 21.04
CA PRO A 407 7.67 -3.92 21.73
C PRO A 407 8.84 -3.55 20.80
N THR A 408 9.93 -3.05 21.39
CA THR A 408 11.08 -2.56 20.59
C THR A 408 12.43 -2.96 21.17
N THR A 409 13.42 -3.14 20.30
CA THR A 409 14.83 -3.34 20.67
C THR A 409 15.68 -2.14 20.23
N PRO A 410 16.76 -1.76 20.95
CA PRO A 410 17.59 -0.62 20.56
C PRO A 410 18.30 -0.83 19.21
N ASP A 411 18.42 0.26 18.45
CA ASP A 411 19.39 0.40 17.35
C ASP A 411 20.45 1.42 17.80
N LEU A 412 21.69 0.98 17.95
CA LEU A 412 22.79 1.81 18.44
C LEU A 412 23.49 2.61 17.32
N ALA A 413 23.02 2.50 16.07
CA ALA A 413 23.48 3.39 15.00
C ALA A 413 23.11 4.85 15.34
N ILE A 414 23.95 5.80 14.92
CA ILE A 414 23.80 7.20 15.31
C ILE A 414 22.44 7.75 14.84
N GLY A 415 21.65 8.23 15.81
CA GLY A 415 20.33 8.82 15.54
C GLY A 415 19.28 7.81 15.07
N ALA A 416 19.53 6.51 15.19
CA ALA A 416 18.59 5.51 14.76
C ALA A 416 17.41 5.39 15.74
N PRO A 417 16.17 5.33 15.23
CA PRO A 417 15.03 4.91 16.04
C PRO A 417 15.17 3.44 16.44
N ARG A 418 14.48 3.04 17.49
CA ARG A 418 14.40 1.63 17.93
C ARG A 418 13.73 0.77 16.85
N ALA A 419 14.12 -0.50 16.77
CA ALA A 419 13.52 -1.47 15.87
C ALA A 419 12.32 -2.17 16.53
N THR A 420 11.27 -2.41 15.76
CA THR A 420 10.06 -3.11 16.20
C THR A 420 10.34 -4.60 16.35
N VAL A 421 9.83 -5.20 17.42
CA VAL A 421 9.89 -6.63 17.69
C VAL A 421 8.48 -7.22 17.56
N LEU A 422 8.34 -8.26 16.73
CA LEU A 422 7.08 -8.94 16.41
C LEU A 422 7.13 -10.40 16.86
N GLY A 423 5.96 -11.03 17.06
CA GLY A 423 5.80 -12.45 17.45
C GLY A 423 6.03 -12.73 18.94
N GLY A 424 6.98 -12.01 19.53
CA GLY A 424 7.33 -12.14 20.94
C GLY A 424 8.55 -13.03 21.18
N PRO A 425 9.68 -12.82 20.47
CA PRO A 425 10.89 -13.59 20.65
C PRO A 425 11.39 -13.44 22.08
N GLU A 426 11.85 -14.56 22.64
CA GLU A 426 12.38 -14.61 24.00
C GLU A 426 13.83 -14.12 24.04
N VAL A 427 14.24 -13.56 25.17
CA VAL A 427 15.64 -13.23 25.42
C VAL A 427 16.38 -14.49 25.86
N THR A 428 17.55 -14.77 25.26
CA THR A 428 18.42 -15.90 25.60
C THR A 428 19.86 -15.44 25.79
N ASP A 429 20.72 -16.30 26.37
CA ASP A 429 22.16 -16.08 26.41
C ASP A 429 22.74 -15.93 24.99
N GLY A 430 23.43 -14.82 24.76
CA GLY A 430 24.10 -14.45 23.51
C GLY A 430 25.61 -14.65 23.55
N VAL A 431 26.26 -14.23 22.46
CA VAL A 431 27.72 -14.12 22.35
C VAL A 431 28.22 -12.85 23.06
N LEU A 432 27.45 -11.77 22.98
CA LEU A 432 27.76 -10.46 23.54
C LEU A 432 26.67 -10.02 24.52
N GLY A 433 26.52 -10.76 25.62
CA GLY A 433 25.46 -10.54 26.60
C GLY A 433 24.27 -11.44 26.27
N ASN A 434 23.13 -10.84 25.97
CA ASN A 434 21.93 -11.56 25.57
C ASN A 434 21.70 -11.49 24.05
N ALA A 435 20.81 -12.34 23.56
CA ALA A 435 20.35 -12.43 22.19
C ALA A 435 18.81 -12.59 22.14
N LEU A 436 18.21 -12.48 20.95
CA LEU A 436 16.80 -12.84 20.75
C LEU A 436 16.69 -14.23 20.13
N GLN A 437 15.82 -15.06 20.71
CA GLN A 437 15.43 -16.39 20.29
C GLN A 437 14.10 -16.30 19.53
N PHE A 438 14.14 -16.74 18.26
CA PHE A 438 13.03 -16.77 17.32
C PHE A 438 12.45 -18.20 17.24
N ASP A 439 11.13 -18.31 17.18
CA ASP A 439 10.39 -19.56 17.19
C ASP A 439 10.20 -20.21 15.80
N GLY A 440 10.20 -19.42 14.73
CA GLY A 440 9.99 -19.85 13.35
C GLY A 440 8.56 -19.73 12.86
N ASP A 441 7.67 -19.08 13.62
CA ASP A 441 6.26 -18.91 13.28
C ASP A 441 5.96 -17.46 12.83
N ASP A 442 6.16 -16.47 13.71
CA ASP A 442 5.90 -15.06 13.40
C ASP A 442 6.93 -14.06 13.97
N ASP A 443 7.95 -14.55 14.68
CA ASP A 443 8.99 -13.73 15.29
C ASP A 443 9.84 -12.97 14.27
N ALA A 444 9.99 -11.66 14.48
CA ALA A 444 10.82 -10.81 13.64
C ALA A 444 11.30 -9.55 14.37
N VAL A 445 12.47 -9.03 13.96
CA VAL A 445 12.83 -7.62 14.22
C VAL A 445 12.78 -6.85 12.92
N ARG A 446 11.97 -5.79 12.90
CA ARG A 446 11.75 -4.91 11.73
C ARG A 446 12.19 -3.50 12.03
N LEU A 447 12.98 -2.92 11.14
CA LEU A 447 13.42 -1.54 11.30
C LEU A 447 12.43 -0.59 10.62
N PRO A 448 12.10 0.55 11.23
CA PRO A 448 11.42 1.62 10.53
C PRO A 448 12.33 2.17 9.41
N TYR A 449 11.72 2.59 8.30
CA TYR A 449 12.47 3.15 7.19
C TYR A 449 13.20 4.44 7.58
N ARG A 450 14.44 4.58 7.10
CA ARG A 450 15.22 5.81 7.15
C ARG A 450 16.22 5.84 5.99
N THR A 451 16.57 7.03 5.54
CA THR A 451 17.40 7.26 4.34
C THR A 451 18.84 6.74 4.44
N SER A 452 19.32 6.38 5.64
CA SER A 452 20.63 5.77 5.84
C SER A 452 20.67 4.26 5.62
N LEU A 453 19.52 3.56 5.60
CA LEU A 453 19.46 2.10 5.39
C LEU A 453 19.69 1.67 3.92
N PRO A 454 19.15 2.37 2.90
CA PRO A 454 19.44 2.07 1.49
C PRO A 454 20.93 2.23 1.18
N LEU A 455 21.62 1.10 0.95
CA LEU A 455 23.06 1.07 0.70
C LEU A 455 23.44 1.61 -0.69
N GLY A 456 22.50 1.60 -1.64
CA GLY A 456 22.72 2.13 -2.98
C GLY A 456 23.76 1.32 -3.75
N THR A 457 24.68 2.02 -4.42
CA THR A 457 25.83 1.44 -5.15
C THR A 457 27.07 1.27 -4.26
N ARG A 458 26.98 1.60 -2.96
CA ARG A 458 28.14 1.62 -2.07
C ARG A 458 28.71 0.22 -1.85
N GLU A 459 30.00 0.19 -1.54
CA GLU A 459 30.59 -0.93 -0.82
C GLU A 459 30.00 -1.00 0.59
N PHE A 460 29.88 -2.19 1.15
CA PHE A 460 29.26 -2.37 2.46
C PHE A 460 29.72 -3.66 3.14
N THR A 461 29.43 -3.74 4.44
CA THR A 461 29.66 -4.92 5.24
C THR A 461 28.45 -5.18 6.13
N VAL A 462 28.01 -6.44 6.21
CA VAL A 462 26.99 -6.94 7.14
C VAL A 462 27.65 -7.97 8.04
N SER A 463 27.38 -7.96 9.35
CA SER A 463 27.87 -8.94 10.32
C SER A 463 26.78 -9.30 11.33
N LEU A 464 26.72 -10.56 11.76
CA LEU A 464 25.86 -11.03 12.84
C LEU A 464 26.40 -12.32 13.46
N PHE A 465 25.94 -12.66 14.65
CA PHE A 465 26.05 -14.01 15.21
C PHE A 465 24.71 -14.72 15.13
N PHE A 466 24.73 -16.02 14.84
CA PHE A 466 23.52 -16.83 14.77
C PHE A 466 23.76 -18.21 15.37
N ARG A 467 22.67 -18.85 15.83
CA ARG A 467 22.62 -20.30 16.11
C ARG A 467 21.25 -20.85 15.72
N TYR A 468 21.20 -22.06 15.19
CA TYR A 468 19.94 -22.74 14.89
C TYR A 468 20.16 -24.25 14.78
N SER A 469 19.08 -25.03 14.80
CA SER A 469 19.12 -26.50 14.71
C SER A 469 18.14 -27.08 13.69
N ALA A 470 17.41 -26.23 12.97
CA ALA A 470 16.51 -26.67 11.91
C ALA A 470 17.30 -27.44 10.83
N THR A 471 16.72 -28.55 10.36
CA THR A 471 17.33 -29.44 9.35
C THR A 471 16.73 -29.25 7.95
N SER A 472 15.71 -28.40 7.83
CA SER A 472 15.05 -28.08 6.57
C SER A 472 14.52 -26.65 6.56
N GLY A 473 13.92 -26.24 5.45
CA GLY A 473 13.40 -24.89 5.26
C GLY A 473 14.50 -23.85 5.00
N GLU A 474 14.06 -22.62 4.74
CA GLU A 474 14.94 -21.46 4.64
C GLU A 474 14.99 -20.78 6.01
N GLN A 475 16.19 -20.45 6.50
CA GLN A 475 16.39 -19.84 7.81
C GLN A 475 16.91 -18.40 7.64
N PRO A 476 16.03 -17.39 7.49
CA PRO A 476 16.44 -16.02 7.19
C PRO A 476 17.12 -15.36 8.39
N PHE A 477 18.35 -14.88 8.21
CA PHE A 477 19.06 -14.15 9.27
C PHE A 477 18.85 -12.64 9.13
N LEU A 478 19.10 -12.11 7.93
CA LEU A 478 18.90 -10.71 7.59
C LEU A 478 18.39 -10.59 6.16
N TRP A 479 17.43 -9.69 5.94
CA TRP A 479 16.91 -9.29 4.64
C TRP A 479 16.85 -7.76 4.57
N MET A 480 17.43 -7.18 3.52
CA MET A 480 17.42 -5.74 3.25
C MET A 480 17.00 -5.47 1.81
N GLY A 481 16.12 -4.49 1.60
CA GLY A 481 15.65 -4.10 0.27
C GLY A 481 14.33 -4.76 -0.11
N GLY A 482 14.21 -5.13 -1.39
CA GLY A 482 13.05 -5.81 -1.96
C GLY A 482 13.11 -7.34 -1.82
N ILE A 483 12.30 -8.02 -2.63
CA ILE A 483 12.11 -9.47 -2.59
C ILE A 483 11.91 -10.04 -4.00
N GLY A 484 12.03 -11.35 -4.15
CA GLY A 484 11.80 -12.02 -5.43
C GLY A 484 13.01 -11.96 -6.36
N ALA A 485 12.78 -12.04 -7.67
CA ALA A 485 13.84 -12.14 -8.68
C ALA A 485 14.01 -10.87 -9.53
N SER A 486 13.19 -9.84 -9.29
CA SER A 486 13.10 -8.61 -10.11
C SER A 486 13.49 -7.35 -9.33
N GLN A 487 13.72 -7.47 -8.02
CA GLN A 487 13.93 -6.34 -7.12
C GLN A 487 15.32 -6.37 -6.49
N PRO A 488 16.00 -5.22 -6.36
CA PRO A 488 17.25 -5.12 -5.63
C PRO A 488 17.11 -5.52 -4.15
N GLN A 489 18.05 -6.31 -3.65
CA GLN A 489 18.00 -6.85 -2.28
C GLN A 489 19.38 -7.30 -1.81
N VAL A 490 19.56 -7.44 -0.50
CA VAL A 490 20.69 -8.07 0.17
C VAL A 490 20.13 -9.01 1.24
N TRP A 491 20.54 -10.27 1.25
CA TRP A 491 20.12 -11.18 2.31
C TRP A 491 21.19 -12.23 2.66
N LEU A 492 21.07 -12.74 3.90
CA LEU A 492 21.86 -13.85 4.44
C LEU A 492 20.90 -14.87 5.07
N ARG A 493 21.10 -16.17 4.79
CA ARG A 493 20.26 -17.24 5.32
C ARG A 493 20.97 -18.58 5.42
N GLY A 494 20.47 -19.43 6.32
CA GLY A 494 20.75 -20.86 6.36
C GLY A 494 19.85 -21.63 5.38
N GLU A 495 20.41 -22.65 4.74
CA GLU A 495 19.70 -23.59 3.87
C GLU A 495 20.10 -25.03 4.24
N PRO A 496 19.65 -25.55 5.41
CA PRO A 496 20.08 -26.86 5.90
C PRO A 496 19.74 -28.01 4.95
N GLY A 497 18.64 -27.94 4.20
CA GLY A 497 18.31 -28.94 3.18
C GLY A 497 19.31 -29.00 2.00
N ASN A 498 20.14 -27.96 1.83
CA ASN A 498 21.21 -27.88 0.82
C ASN A 498 22.61 -27.92 1.45
N ASP A 499 22.72 -28.19 2.75
CA ASP A 499 23.95 -28.18 3.55
C ASP A 499 24.83 -26.92 3.32
N ARG A 500 24.22 -25.73 3.41
CA ARG A 500 24.96 -24.47 3.21
C ARG A 500 24.39 -23.26 3.96
N VAL A 501 25.27 -22.29 4.17
CA VAL A 501 24.91 -20.90 4.50
C VAL A 501 25.17 -20.03 3.27
N ARG A 502 24.23 -19.17 2.91
CA ARG A 502 24.27 -18.40 1.66
C ARG A 502 24.01 -16.91 1.89
N ALA A 503 24.73 -16.10 1.12
CA ALA A 503 24.46 -14.69 0.95
C ALA A 503 24.19 -14.37 -0.52
N LEU A 504 23.34 -13.38 -0.76
CA LEU A 504 22.98 -12.91 -2.09
C LEU A 504 22.81 -11.40 -2.12
N ILE A 505 23.19 -10.81 -3.24
CA ILE A 505 22.79 -9.46 -3.63
C ILE A 505 22.07 -9.52 -4.98
N THR A 506 21.04 -8.69 -5.13
CA THR A 506 20.46 -8.33 -6.42
C THR A 506 20.66 -6.84 -6.63
N THR A 507 21.17 -6.44 -7.79
CA THR A 507 21.46 -5.05 -8.13
C THR A 507 20.72 -4.60 -9.38
N ARG A 508 20.47 -3.29 -9.48
CA ARG A 508 19.94 -2.63 -10.68
C ARG A 508 20.82 -1.45 -11.08
N GLU A 509 21.09 -1.32 -12.37
CA GLU A 509 21.84 -0.23 -12.99
C GLU A 509 20.98 0.42 -14.07
N GLY A 510 20.71 1.73 -13.95
CA GLY A 510 19.75 2.41 -14.83
C GLY A 510 18.39 1.71 -14.87
N PHE A 511 17.83 1.62 -16.08
CA PHE A 511 16.64 0.84 -16.45
C PHE A 511 16.96 -0.62 -16.82
N GLY A 512 18.20 -1.06 -16.65
CA GLY A 512 18.62 -2.41 -17.00
C GLY A 512 17.91 -3.50 -16.19
N THR A 513 17.93 -4.73 -16.71
CA THR A 513 17.48 -5.91 -15.95
C THR A 513 18.32 -6.07 -14.70
N VAL A 514 17.70 -6.60 -13.63
CA VAL A 514 18.45 -6.86 -12.41
C VAL A 514 19.51 -7.93 -12.64
N ARG A 515 20.61 -7.81 -11.89
CA ARG A 515 21.69 -8.80 -11.87
C ARG A 515 21.83 -9.33 -10.46
N THR A 516 22.17 -10.60 -10.33
CA THR A 516 22.29 -11.26 -9.03
C THR A 516 23.67 -11.89 -8.90
N SER A 517 24.30 -11.70 -7.74
CA SER A 517 25.49 -12.46 -7.34
C SER A 517 25.22 -13.13 -6.01
N SER A 518 25.69 -14.37 -5.85
CA SER A 518 25.52 -15.12 -4.61
C SER A 518 26.75 -15.94 -4.29
N VAL A 519 27.02 -16.09 -3.00
CA VAL A 519 28.16 -16.82 -2.47
C VAL A 519 27.68 -17.69 -1.29
N TRP A 520 28.26 -18.86 -1.13
CA TRP A 520 27.87 -19.78 -0.06
C TRP A 520 29.07 -20.49 0.55
N ALA A 521 28.95 -20.81 1.84
CA ALA A 521 29.82 -21.73 2.54
C ALA A 521 29.15 -23.11 2.57
N GLY A 522 29.91 -24.17 2.30
CA GLY A 522 29.46 -25.53 2.59
C GLY A 522 29.42 -25.79 4.09
N GLY A 523 28.46 -26.60 4.53
CA GLY A 523 28.07 -26.75 5.94
C GLY A 523 26.95 -25.76 6.27
N ALA A 524 25.81 -26.27 6.74
CA ALA A 524 24.68 -25.43 7.13
C ALA A 524 24.88 -24.65 8.45
N ALA A 525 25.85 -25.04 9.28
CA ALA A 525 26.07 -24.45 10.60
C ALA A 525 24.79 -24.49 11.49
N ASN A 526 24.07 -25.62 11.42
CA ASN A 526 22.82 -25.89 12.13
C ASN A 526 23.02 -26.88 13.29
N ASP A 527 24.16 -26.80 13.99
CA ASP A 527 24.55 -27.68 15.08
C ASP A 527 24.12 -27.16 16.49
N GLY A 528 23.35 -26.07 16.52
CA GLY A 528 22.92 -25.38 17.73
C GLY A 528 24.01 -24.54 18.41
N GLN A 529 25.21 -24.41 17.84
CA GLN A 529 26.27 -23.56 18.35
C GLN A 529 26.23 -22.16 17.75
N TRP A 530 26.90 -21.21 18.42
CA TRP A 530 27.05 -19.85 17.94
C TRP A 530 28.10 -19.76 16.84
N HIS A 531 27.68 -19.27 15.67
CA HIS A 531 28.53 -19.00 14.52
C HIS A 531 28.58 -17.52 14.21
N HIS A 532 29.69 -17.05 13.64
CA HIS A 532 29.86 -15.71 13.12
C HIS A 532 29.67 -15.68 11.61
N LEU A 533 28.81 -14.80 11.12
CA LEU A 533 28.56 -14.59 9.70
C LEU A 533 28.85 -13.14 9.31
N ALA A 534 29.59 -12.94 8.22
CA ALA A 534 29.72 -11.64 7.60
C ALA A 534 29.64 -11.67 6.08
N LEU A 535 29.03 -10.65 5.49
CA LEU A 535 29.01 -10.41 4.05
C LEU A 535 29.69 -9.08 3.75
N ARG A 536 30.72 -9.10 2.91
CA ARG A 536 31.42 -7.89 2.44
C ARG A 536 31.26 -7.75 0.94
N ARG A 537 30.77 -6.58 0.50
CA ARG A 537 30.84 -6.13 -0.89
C ARG A 537 31.92 -5.07 -1.01
N GLY A 538 33.00 -5.38 -1.72
CA GLY A 538 34.09 -4.43 -1.97
C GLY A 538 35.19 -4.98 -2.86
N GLY A 539 35.95 -4.10 -3.51
CA GLY A 539 37.04 -4.48 -4.42
C GLY A 539 36.57 -5.32 -5.61
N GLY A 540 35.33 -5.10 -6.09
CA GLY A 540 34.70 -5.88 -7.16
C GLY A 540 34.33 -7.31 -6.78
N ARG A 541 34.29 -7.63 -5.49
CA ARG A 541 33.97 -8.97 -4.97
C ARG A 541 32.83 -8.92 -3.95
N LEU A 542 32.10 -10.02 -3.90
CA LEU A 542 31.19 -10.36 -2.82
C LEU A 542 31.82 -11.51 -2.02
N THR A 543 32.11 -11.27 -0.74
CA THR A 543 32.81 -12.23 0.13
C THR A 543 31.96 -12.57 1.34
N LEU A 544 31.74 -13.86 1.56
CA LEU A 544 31.09 -14.42 2.73
C LEU A 544 32.15 -14.97 3.69
N PHE A 545 32.04 -14.62 4.96
CA PHE A 545 32.85 -15.16 6.04
C PHE A 545 31.95 -15.99 6.95
N LEU A 546 32.29 -17.26 7.14
CA LEU A 546 31.67 -18.12 8.15
C LEU A 546 32.77 -18.56 9.12
N ASP A 547 32.67 -18.14 10.38
CA ASP A 547 33.67 -18.36 11.43
C ASP A 547 35.10 -17.98 11.01
N GLY A 548 35.21 -16.85 10.31
CA GLY A 548 36.47 -16.32 9.79
C GLY A 548 36.96 -16.96 8.48
N ARG A 549 36.36 -18.06 8.01
CA ARG A 549 36.68 -18.64 6.70
C ARG A 549 36.01 -17.85 5.58
N ALA A 550 36.79 -17.28 4.69
CA ALA A 550 36.32 -16.51 3.55
C ALA A 550 36.02 -17.37 2.31
N ILE A 551 34.88 -17.13 1.66
CA ILE A 551 34.56 -17.57 0.31
C ILE A 551 34.15 -16.33 -0.50
N SER A 552 34.68 -16.16 -1.71
CA SER A 552 34.38 -15.00 -2.54
C SER A 552 33.86 -15.39 -3.93
N THR A 553 33.04 -14.51 -4.48
CA THR A 553 32.64 -14.50 -5.89
C THR A 553 32.79 -13.08 -6.46
N THR A 554 32.62 -12.93 -7.77
CA THR A 554 32.61 -11.61 -8.42
C THR A 554 31.34 -10.84 -8.03
N ASP A 555 31.50 -9.54 -7.76
CA ASP A 555 30.37 -8.63 -7.57
C ASP A 555 29.58 -8.41 -8.88
N VAL A 556 28.37 -7.88 -8.78
CA VAL A 556 27.59 -7.37 -9.92
C VAL A 556 27.37 -5.86 -9.77
N PRO A 557 27.60 -5.04 -10.82
CA PRO A 557 27.46 -3.59 -10.70
C PRO A 557 26.00 -3.17 -10.45
N GLY A 558 25.80 -1.99 -9.85
CA GLY A 558 24.48 -1.39 -9.64
C GLY A 558 24.06 -1.26 -8.17
N SER A 559 22.91 -0.61 -7.97
CA SER A 559 22.33 -0.34 -6.67
C SER A 559 21.62 -1.56 -6.10
N VAL A 560 21.82 -1.87 -4.82
CA VAL A 560 21.06 -2.90 -4.07
C VAL A 560 19.75 -2.35 -3.48
N SER A 561 19.44 -1.07 -3.71
CA SER A 561 18.25 -0.41 -3.17
C SER A 561 17.75 0.64 -4.16
N ARG A 562 16.81 0.26 -5.03
CA ARG A 562 16.22 1.11 -6.07
C ARG A 562 14.91 0.47 -6.56
N ASN A 563 13.87 1.27 -6.84
CA ASN A 563 12.66 0.79 -7.54
C ASN A 563 11.94 -0.39 -6.84
N SER A 564 12.02 -0.48 -5.52
CA SER A 564 11.35 -1.54 -4.76
C SER A 564 10.86 -1.03 -3.42
N PRO A 565 9.81 -1.63 -2.83
CA PRO A 565 9.58 -1.53 -1.40
C PRO A 565 10.88 -1.89 -0.68
N PHE A 566 11.11 -1.24 0.44
CA PHE A 566 12.36 -1.32 1.16
C PHE A 566 12.09 -1.67 2.62
N GLY A 567 12.48 -2.88 3.00
CA GLY A 567 12.45 -3.35 4.36
C GLY A 567 13.83 -3.72 4.88
N VAL A 568 13.99 -3.71 6.21
CA VAL A 568 15.08 -4.42 6.89
C VAL A 568 14.45 -5.34 7.92
N HIS A 569 14.71 -6.63 7.76
CA HIS A 569 14.10 -7.71 8.55
C HIS A 569 15.20 -8.61 9.11
N ILE A 570 15.11 -8.92 10.39
CA ILE A 570 15.96 -9.88 11.09
C ILE A 570 15.10 -11.04 11.53
N GLY A 571 15.56 -12.27 11.29
CA GLY A 571 14.79 -13.48 11.58
C GLY A 571 13.61 -13.76 10.64
N GLN A 572 13.40 -12.92 9.60
CA GLN A 572 12.24 -13.00 8.73
C GLN A 572 12.58 -12.68 7.27
N ARG A 573 11.95 -13.39 6.32
CA ARG A 573 11.86 -12.90 4.93
C ARG A 573 10.95 -11.68 4.85
N MET A 574 11.25 -10.75 3.95
CA MET A 574 10.41 -9.56 3.74
C MET A 574 8.94 -9.89 3.43
N ASP A 575 8.68 -10.97 2.68
CA ASP A 575 7.33 -11.45 2.32
C ASP A 575 6.63 -12.24 3.44
N SER A 576 7.26 -12.39 4.61
CA SER A 576 6.74 -13.12 5.78
C SER A 576 6.42 -14.60 5.48
N ARG A 577 7.13 -15.22 4.52
CA ARG A 577 6.92 -16.63 4.13
C ARG A 577 7.90 -17.62 4.75
N ALA A 578 8.95 -17.10 5.40
CA ALA A 578 9.85 -17.90 6.21
C ALA A 578 10.34 -17.06 7.38
N PHE A 579 10.51 -17.75 8.49
CA PHE A 579 10.93 -17.22 9.77
C PHE A 579 12.04 -18.12 10.31
N LEU A 580 12.93 -17.55 11.11
CA LEU A 580 14.02 -18.26 11.73
C LEU A 580 13.53 -19.06 12.94
N THR A 581 13.89 -20.34 13.02
CA THR A 581 13.86 -21.10 14.27
C THR A 581 15.28 -21.16 14.85
N GLY A 582 15.65 -20.21 15.71
CA GLY A 582 17.03 -20.02 16.14
C GLY A 582 17.25 -18.71 16.89
N ALA A 583 18.49 -18.36 17.20
CA ALA A 583 18.80 -17.09 17.86
C ALA A 583 19.77 -16.23 17.04
N ILE A 584 19.62 -14.91 17.15
CA ILE A 584 20.51 -13.91 16.52
C ILE A 584 21.02 -12.93 17.57
N ASP A 585 22.30 -12.60 17.46
CA ASP A 585 22.99 -11.62 18.30
C ASP A 585 23.82 -10.64 17.45
N ASP A 586 23.96 -9.41 17.95
CA ASP A 586 24.85 -8.35 17.46
C ASP A 586 24.85 -8.14 15.94
N VAL A 587 23.70 -7.75 15.38
CA VAL A 587 23.57 -7.44 13.95
C VAL A 587 24.14 -6.05 13.65
N ARG A 588 25.09 -5.96 12.73
CA ARG A 588 25.74 -4.72 12.31
C ARG A 588 25.80 -4.55 10.81
N VAL A 589 25.60 -3.33 10.33
CA VAL A 589 25.79 -2.97 8.90
C VAL A 589 26.59 -1.69 8.80
N TRP A 590 27.63 -1.71 7.97
CA TRP A 590 28.45 -0.55 7.61
C TRP A 590 28.26 -0.19 6.15
N ASN A 591 28.31 1.11 5.84
CA ASN A 591 28.26 1.63 4.47
C ASN A 591 29.63 1.68 3.78
N ARG A 592 30.55 0.78 4.18
CA ARG A 592 31.87 0.56 3.59
C ARG A 592 32.27 -0.92 3.69
N ALA A 593 33.25 -1.31 2.88
CA ALA A 593 33.95 -2.58 3.04
C ALA A 593 34.91 -2.50 4.25
N LEU A 594 34.71 -3.34 5.27
CA LEU A 594 35.64 -3.49 6.39
C LEU A 594 36.87 -4.31 5.96
N GLY A 595 38.03 -4.06 6.57
CA GLY A 595 39.21 -4.91 6.44
C GLY A 595 39.06 -6.26 7.15
N ASP A 596 39.93 -7.23 6.84
CA ASP A 596 39.87 -8.58 7.43
C ASP A 596 40.08 -8.57 8.96
N GLU A 597 40.97 -7.69 9.47
CA GLU A 597 41.21 -7.54 10.91
C GLU A 597 39.98 -6.98 11.65
N GLU A 598 39.33 -5.96 11.06
CA GLU A 598 38.11 -5.35 11.59
C GLU A 598 36.95 -6.35 11.66
N LEU A 599 36.93 -7.32 10.74
CA LEU A 599 35.88 -8.35 10.62
C LEU A 599 36.11 -9.57 11.51
N SER A 600 37.26 -9.70 12.16
CA SER A 600 37.51 -10.87 13.00
C SER A 600 36.53 -10.93 14.18
N ALA A 601 35.99 -12.12 14.47
CA ALA A 601 35.09 -12.31 15.62
C ALA A 601 35.77 -11.87 16.94
N ALA A 602 37.09 -12.02 17.03
CA ALA A 602 37.88 -11.50 18.14
C ALA A 602 37.81 -9.97 18.24
N ALA A 603 37.97 -9.23 17.14
CA ALA A 603 37.84 -7.77 17.12
C ALA A 603 36.42 -7.30 17.47
N LEU A 604 35.39 -8.02 16.99
CA LEU A 604 33.99 -7.74 17.31
C LEU A 604 33.67 -7.99 18.79
N ARG A 605 34.28 -9.02 19.40
CA ARG A 605 34.11 -9.36 20.83
C ARG A 605 34.97 -8.52 21.78
N ALA A 606 36.14 -8.07 21.34
CA ALA A 606 37.14 -7.44 22.22
C ALA A 606 36.84 -5.98 22.56
N THR A 607 35.94 -5.31 21.83
CA THR A 607 35.63 -3.88 22.06
C THR A 607 34.36 -3.75 22.89
N PRO A 608 34.42 -3.24 24.14
CA PRO A 608 33.23 -2.93 24.92
C PRO A 608 32.29 -2.04 24.12
N ARG A 609 30.97 -2.28 24.18
CA ARG A 609 29.97 -1.58 23.35
C ARG A 609 30.10 -0.06 23.41
N GLU A 610 30.37 0.49 24.59
CA GLU A 610 30.57 1.93 24.84
C GLU A 610 31.79 2.54 24.12
N LYS A 611 32.74 1.71 23.68
CA LYS A 611 33.97 2.11 22.99
C LYS A 611 33.92 1.84 21.48
N VAL A 612 32.85 1.24 20.97
CA VAL A 612 32.69 0.99 19.54
C VAL A 612 32.39 2.32 18.84
N ASN A 613 33.20 2.67 17.84
CA ASN A 613 32.92 3.82 17.00
C ASN A 613 31.74 3.49 16.07
N THR A 614 30.62 4.17 16.25
CA THR A 614 29.39 3.96 15.46
C THR A 614 29.25 4.91 14.27
N ARG A 615 30.25 5.78 14.02
CA ARG A 615 30.15 6.85 13.01
C ARG A 615 29.95 6.36 11.57
N ASP A 616 30.34 5.12 11.27
CA ASP A 616 30.24 4.49 9.96
C ASP A 616 29.22 3.33 9.92
N THR A 617 28.53 3.08 11.04
CA THR A 617 27.52 2.02 11.16
C THR A 617 26.15 2.57 10.81
N VAL A 618 25.49 1.98 9.81
CA VAL A 618 24.13 2.36 9.42
C VAL A 618 23.05 1.59 10.17
N LEU A 619 23.39 0.45 10.78
CA LEU A 619 22.51 -0.37 11.63
C LEU A 619 23.36 -1.06 12.70
N TRP A 620 22.95 -1.01 13.96
CA TRP A 620 23.50 -1.86 15.00
C TRP A 620 22.42 -2.31 15.99
N LEU A 621 21.99 -3.58 15.90
CA LEU A 621 21.06 -4.20 16.83
C LEU A 621 21.84 -5.12 17.78
N PRO A 622 21.98 -4.77 19.07
CA PRO A 622 22.62 -5.65 20.03
C PRO A 622 21.78 -6.89 20.38
N MET A 623 20.46 -6.85 20.11
CA MET A 623 19.54 -7.97 20.34
C MET A 623 19.45 -8.46 21.80
N ASP A 624 19.79 -7.61 22.76
CA ASP A 624 19.99 -8.01 24.15
C ASP A 624 18.81 -7.73 25.08
N GLN A 625 17.81 -6.99 24.58
CA GLN A 625 16.62 -6.60 25.32
C GLN A 625 15.46 -6.27 24.38
N VAL A 626 14.25 -6.47 24.91
CA VAL A 626 12.98 -6.01 24.34
C VAL A 626 12.32 -5.12 25.39
N GLY A 627 11.91 -3.92 24.99
CA GLY A 627 11.29 -2.92 25.86
C GLY A 627 9.92 -2.47 25.39
#